data_AF-A0A8S8Y503-F1
#
_entry.id   AF-A0A8S8Y503-F1
#
_cell.length_a   1.000
_cell.length_b   1.000
_cell.length_c   1.000
_cell.angle_alpha   90.00
_cell.angle_beta   90.00
_cell.angle_gamma   90.00
#
_symmetry.space_group_name_H-M   'P 1'
#
loop_
_entity.id
_entity.type
_entity.pdbx_description
1 polymer ?
#
loop_
_entity_poly.entity_id
_entity_poly.type
_entity_poly.pdbx_seq_one_letter_code
_entity_poly.pdbx_strand_id
1 'polypeptide(L)'
;MQISEPIPEILLDQHGSVIVDADIFATDPDGEEIQFQSAELFGQNSTKAEVLNQVDEITISHIADQEWDGMSQINITLMTSDEMVDIVANITVLPVNDPVSQYETVPQQTTIEDGPSIVVDLQIT
;
A
#
# COMPACT_ATOMS: atom_id res chain seq x y z
N MET A 1 -14.91 -24.09 -7.55
CA MET A 1 -14.77 -22.63 -7.42
C MET A 1 -15.28 -21.86 -8.65
N GLN A 2 -15.84 -20.66 -8.45
CA GLN A 2 -16.28 -19.71 -9.49
C GLN A 2 -15.69 -18.33 -9.21
N ILE A 3 -14.93 -17.77 -10.17
CA ILE A 3 -14.29 -16.45 -10.05
C ILE A 3 -15.30 -15.30 -10.16
N SER A 4 -15.11 -14.27 -9.34
CA SER A 4 -15.83 -13.00 -9.42
C SER A 4 -15.44 -12.23 -10.68
N GLU A 5 -16.42 -11.92 -11.53
CA GLU A 5 -16.23 -11.10 -12.73
C GLU A 5 -17.03 -9.79 -12.65
N PRO A 6 -16.38 -8.61 -12.76
CA PRO A 6 -14.93 -8.42 -12.91
C PRO A 6 -14.15 -8.77 -11.63
N ILE A 7 -12.86 -9.09 -11.79
CA ILE A 7 -11.96 -9.31 -10.64
C ILE A 7 -11.95 -8.02 -9.80
N PRO A 8 -12.24 -8.11 -8.49
CA PRO A 8 -12.21 -6.95 -7.61
C PRO A 8 -10.86 -6.23 -7.61
N GLU A 9 -10.91 -4.90 -7.53
CA GLU A 9 -9.73 -4.07 -7.29
C GLU A 9 -9.49 -3.91 -5.79
N ILE A 10 -8.22 -3.93 -5.40
CA ILE A 10 -7.80 -3.75 -4.01
C ILE A 10 -7.42 -2.29 -3.80
N LEU A 11 -8.03 -1.63 -2.81
CA LEU A 11 -7.78 -0.23 -2.49
C LEU A 11 -7.12 -0.12 -1.12
N LEU A 12 -6.08 0.71 -1.02
CA LEU A 12 -5.48 1.11 0.24
C LEU A 12 -5.05 2.57 0.19
N ASP A 13 -5.06 3.22 1.35
CA ASP A 13 -4.54 4.57 1.49
C ASP A 13 -3.01 4.56 1.57
N GLN A 14 -2.37 5.65 1.13
CA GLN A 14 -0.96 5.89 1.41
C GLN A 14 -0.67 5.76 2.91
N HIS A 15 0.48 5.16 3.22
CA HIS A 15 0.92 4.84 4.58
C HIS A 15 -0.01 3.88 5.35
N GLY A 16 -1.00 3.32 4.67
CA GLY A 16 -1.97 2.38 5.24
C GLY A 16 -1.74 0.94 4.83
N SER A 17 -2.67 0.10 5.27
CA SER A 17 -2.77 -1.30 4.91
C SER A 17 -4.24 -1.68 4.73
N VAL A 18 -4.48 -2.72 3.94
CA VAL A 18 -5.80 -3.33 3.75
C VAL A 18 -5.71 -4.83 3.98
N ILE A 19 -6.74 -5.39 4.62
CA ILE A 19 -6.94 -6.83 4.77
C ILE A 19 -7.94 -7.27 3.72
N VAL A 20 -7.63 -8.36 3.02
CA VAL A 20 -8.43 -8.89 1.93
C VAL A 20 -8.67 -10.37 2.15
N ASP A 21 -9.94 -10.74 2.24
CA ASP A 21 -10.39 -12.12 2.33
C ASP A 21 -10.43 -12.80 0.94
N ALA A 22 -10.23 -14.12 0.88
CA ALA A 22 -10.20 -14.85 -0.38
C ALA A 22 -11.58 -14.91 -1.08
N ASP A 23 -12.66 -14.81 -0.32
CA ASP A 23 -14.05 -14.90 -0.77
C ASP A 23 -14.50 -13.72 -1.66
N ILE A 24 -13.77 -12.59 -1.64
CA ILE A 24 -14.09 -11.49 -2.55
C ILE A 24 -13.80 -11.86 -4.00
N PHE A 25 -12.80 -12.71 -4.24
CA PHE A 25 -12.31 -13.05 -5.58
C PHE A 25 -13.05 -14.21 -6.21
N ALA A 26 -13.66 -15.08 -5.40
CA ALA A 26 -14.34 -16.26 -5.88
C ALA A 26 -15.34 -16.79 -4.86
N THR A 27 -16.26 -17.62 -5.32
CA THR A 27 -17.20 -18.36 -4.45
C THR A 27 -17.18 -19.82 -4.86
N ASP A 28 -17.34 -20.73 -3.90
CA ASP A 28 -17.46 -22.15 -4.19
C ASP A 28 -18.93 -22.63 -4.13
N PRO A 29 -19.48 -23.24 -5.20
CA PRO A 29 -20.87 -23.72 -5.22
C PRO A 29 -21.18 -24.83 -4.21
N ASP A 30 -20.17 -25.61 -3.83
CA ASP A 30 -20.29 -26.72 -2.88
C ASP A 30 -20.07 -26.24 -1.43
N GLY A 31 -19.69 -24.97 -1.26
CA GLY A 31 -19.51 -24.31 0.04
C GLY A 31 -18.15 -24.59 0.67
N GLU A 32 -17.17 -25.02 -0.11
CA GLU A 32 -15.80 -25.17 0.36
C GLU A 32 -15.17 -23.81 0.71
N GLU A 33 -14.27 -23.82 1.69
CA GLU A 33 -13.47 -22.65 2.04
C GLU A 33 -12.44 -22.38 0.95
N ILE A 34 -12.31 -21.09 0.59
CA ILE A 34 -11.35 -20.63 -0.40
C ILE A 34 -10.18 -20.01 0.34
N GLN A 35 -8.96 -20.38 -0.04
CA GLN A 35 -7.74 -19.93 0.60
C GLN A 35 -6.73 -19.41 -0.41
N PHE A 36 -5.84 -18.54 0.04
CA PHE A 36 -4.68 -18.05 -0.68
C PHE A 36 -3.54 -19.07 -0.61
N GLN A 37 -3.30 -19.79 -1.70
CA GLN A 37 -2.08 -20.59 -1.85
C GLN A 37 -0.85 -19.70 -2.06
N SER A 38 -0.97 -18.63 -2.85
CA SER A 38 0.10 -17.68 -3.13
C SER A 38 -0.44 -16.27 -3.40
N ALA A 39 0.36 -15.26 -3.09
CA ALA A 39 0.03 -13.86 -3.35
C ALA A 39 1.34 -13.08 -3.57
N GLU A 40 1.68 -12.81 -4.83
CA GLU A 40 2.97 -12.26 -5.22
C GLU A 40 2.81 -10.97 -6.04
N LEU A 41 3.43 -9.89 -5.58
CA LEU A 41 3.48 -8.63 -6.32
C LEU A 41 4.39 -8.76 -7.54
N PHE A 42 3.96 -8.20 -8.67
CA PHE A 42 4.74 -8.23 -9.91
C PHE A 42 4.65 -6.91 -10.69
N GLY A 43 5.49 -6.80 -11.73
CA GLY A 43 5.58 -5.61 -12.56
C GLY A 43 6.47 -4.51 -11.98
N GLN A 44 6.35 -3.30 -12.52
CA GLN A 44 7.28 -2.19 -12.22
C GLN A 44 7.10 -1.61 -10.81
N ASN A 45 5.88 -1.73 -10.25
CA ASN A 45 5.51 -1.13 -8.96
C ASN A 45 5.42 -2.18 -7.84
N SER A 46 5.98 -3.38 -8.02
CA SER A 46 5.94 -4.45 -7.02
C SER A 46 6.65 -4.10 -5.72
N THR A 47 7.58 -3.15 -5.74
CA THR A 47 8.32 -2.68 -4.56
C THR A 47 7.59 -1.57 -3.79
N LYS A 48 6.40 -1.15 -4.23
CA LYS A 48 5.61 -0.08 -3.60
C LYS A 48 4.71 -0.58 -2.48
N ALA A 49 4.45 -1.88 -2.45
CA ALA A 49 3.66 -2.53 -1.43
C ALA A 49 4.37 -3.79 -0.92
N GLU A 50 3.93 -4.27 0.23
CA GLU A 50 4.28 -5.57 0.80
C GLU A 50 3.01 -6.41 0.96
N VAL A 51 3.13 -7.72 0.81
CA VAL A 51 2.03 -8.68 1.00
C VAL A 51 2.42 -9.67 2.09
N LEU A 52 1.56 -9.78 3.11
CA LEU A 52 1.61 -10.82 4.11
C LEU A 52 0.45 -11.79 3.85
N ASN A 53 0.76 -13.02 3.45
CA ASN A 53 -0.24 -14.06 3.23
C ASN A 53 -0.45 -14.88 4.52
N GLN A 54 -1.69 -14.90 5.03
CA GLN A 54 -2.11 -15.64 6.22
C GLN A 54 -3.05 -16.81 5.90
N VAL A 55 -3.07 -17.27 4.64
CA VAL A 55 -3.88 -18.35 4.08
C VAL A 55 -5.33 -17.95 3.85
N ASP A 56 -6.08 -17.55 4.89
CA ASP A 56 -7.50 -17.17 4.72
C ASP A 56 -7.66 -15.71 4.27
N GLU A 57 -6.71 -14.87 4.70
CA GLU A 57 -6.64 -13.44 4.39
C GLU A 57 -5.21 -13.08 3.92
N ILE A 58 -5.12 -12.00 3.14
CA ILE A 58 -3.85 -11.31 2.88
C ILE A 58 -3.91 -9.89 3.44
N THR A 59 -2.80 -9.45 4.03
CA THR A 59 -2.59 -8.05 4.39
C THR A 59 -1.66 -7.40 3.37
N ILE A 60 -2.10 -6.31 2.76
CA ILE A 60 -1.31 -5.52 1.81
C ILE A 60 -1.00 -4.17 2.44
N SER A 61 0.28 -3.81 2.53
CA SER A 61 0.76 -2.58 3.17
C SER A 61 1.53 -1.69 2.20
N HIS A 62 1.34 -0.38 2.26
CA HIS A 62 2.15 0.58 1.52
C HIS A 62 3.52 0.75 2.20
N ILE A 63 4.62 0.53 1.45
CA ILE A 63 6.00 0.58 1.99
C ILE A 63 6.93 1.56 1.27
N ALA A 64 6.41 2.38 0.34
CA ALA A 64 7.25 3.31 -0.41
C ALA A 64 7.69 4.52 0.44
N ASP A 65 8.92 5.00 0.20
CA ASP A 65 9.62 5.97 1.06
C ASP A 65 8.98 7.37 1.14
N GLN A 66 8.09 7.76 0.23
CA GLN A 66 7.17 8.91 0.41
C GLN A 66 6.24 9.11 -0.79
N GLU A 67 4.95 9.34 -0.50
CA GLU A 67 3.94 9.96 -1.38
C GLU A 67 3.64 9.24 -2.70
N TRP A 68 4.04 7.97 -2.85
CA TRP A 68 3.67 7.24 -4.07
C TRP A 68 2.19 6.88 -4.04
N ASP A 69 1.41 7.41 -4.97
CA ASP A 69 0.09 6.91 -5.34
C ASP A 69 0.13 6.29 -6.75
N GLY A 70 -0.81 5.39 -7.01
CA GLY A 70 -0.93 4.74 -8.30
C GLY A 70 -1.28 3.25 -8.20
N MET A 71 -1.06 2.55 -9.31
CA MET A 71 -1.47 1.16 -9.48
C MET A 71 -0.28 0.20 -9.46
N SER A 72 -0.45 -0.90 -8.74
CA SER A 72 0.41 -2.08 -8.76
C SER A 72 -0.43 -3.32 -9.09
N GLN A 73 0.23 -4.46 -9.30
CA GLN A 73 -0.45 -5.70 -9.65
C GLN A 73 0.02 -6.84 -8.75
N ILE A 74 -0.90 -7.72 -8.45
CA ILE A 74 -0.68 -8.93 -7.64
C ILE A 74 -1.18 -10.15 -8.40
N ASN A 75 -0.35 -11.18 -8.43
CA ASN A 75 -0.74 -12.52 -8.90
C ASN A 75 -1.14 -13.33 -7.68
N ILE A 76 -2.35 -13.88 -7.69
CA ILE A 76 -2.94 -14.59 -6.57
C ILE A 76 -3.29 -15.99 -7.05
N THR A 77 -2.83 -17.01 -6.33
CA THR A 77 -3.29 -18.39 -6.50
C THR A 77 -4.30 -18.68 -5.40
N LEU A 78 -5.56 -18.90 -5.78
CA LEU A 78 -6.61 -19.37 -4.89
C LEU A 78 -6.67 -20.90 -4.92
N MET A 79 -7.08 -21.50 -3.81
CA MET A 79 -7.27 -22.95 -3.69
C MET A 79 -8.50 -23.33 -2.86
N THR A 80 -9.11 -24.46 -3.21
CA THR A 80 -9.96 -25.26 -2.31
C THR A 80 -9.31 -26.63 -2.07
N SER A 81 -10.07 -27.61 -1.55
CA SER A 81 -9.63 -29.01 -1.43
C SER A 81 -9.17 -29.60 -2.75
N ASP A 82 -9.88 -29.28 -3.82
CA ASP A 82 -9.86 -30.03 -5.08
C ASP A 82 -9.45 -29.18 -6.29
N GLU A 83 -9.43 -27.84 -6.16
CA GLU A 83 -9.18 -26.91 -7.26
C GLU A 83 -8.16 -25.84 -6.87
N MET A 84 -7.38 -25.38 -7.86
CA MET A 84 -6.49 -24.23 -7.77
C MET A 84 -6.63 -23.36 -9.00
N VAL A 85 -6.60 -22.04 -8.82
CA VAL A 85 -6.77 -21.06 -9.90
C VAL A 85 -5.91 -19.82 -9.68
N ASP A 86 -5.25 -19.38 -10.74
CA ASP A 86 -4.46 -18.15 -10.74
C ASP A 86 -5.27 -16.98 -11.28
N ILE A 87 -5.25 -15.86 -10.56
CA ILE A 87 -5.88 -14.60 -10.96
C ILE A 87 -4.91 -13.43 -10.80
N VAL A 88 -5.16 -12.37 -11.58
CA VAL A 88 -4.42 -11.12 -11.48
C VAL A 88 -5.37 -10.03 -11.02
N ALA A 89 -5.04 -9.40 -9.89
CA ALA A 89 -5.77 -8.26 -9.36
C ALA A 89 -4.92 -6.97 -9.41
N ASN A 90 -5.60 -5.84 -9.51
CA ASN A 90 -4.97 -4.53 -9.40
C ASN A 90 -5.03 -4.05 -7.95
N ILE A 91 -3.96 -3.40 -7.52
CA ILE A 91 -3.85 -2.70 -6.24
C ILE A 91 -3.71 -1.22 -6.54
N THR A 92 -4.59 -0.39 -6.01
CA THR A 92 -4.51 1.06 -6.15
C THR A 92 -4.27 1.71 -4.80
N VAL A 93 -3.13 2.40 -4.70
CA VAL A 93 -2.79 3.26 -3.55
C VAL A 93 -3.42 4.62 -3.76
N LEU A 94 -4.30 5.01 -2.85
CA LEU A 94 -5.00 6.30 -2.86
C LEU A 94 -4.16 7.37 -2.16
N PRO A 95 -4.02 8.57 -2.74
CA PRO A 95 -3.27 9.64 -2.12
C PRO A 95 -3.93 10.10 -0.82
N VAL A 96 -3.13 10.28 0.22
CA VAL A 96 -3.57 10.90 1.48
C VAL A 96 -2.97 12.29 1.54
N ASN A 97 -3.80 13.29 1.80
CA ASN A 97 -3.29 14.65 1.96
C ASN A 97 -2.58 14.77 3.31
N ASP A 98 -1.25 14.80 3.29
CA ASP A 98 -0.39 15.06 4.45
C ASP A 98 -0.03 16.56 4.52
N PRO A 99 -0.83 17.40 5.21
CA PRO A 99 -0.57 18.83 5.25
C PRO A 99 0.76 19.13 5.95
N VAL A 100 1.59 19.93 5.31
CA VAL A 100 2.81 20.46 5.94
C VAL A 100 2.44 21.23 7.20
N SER A 101 2.96 20.77 8.34
CA SER A 101 2.77 21.44 9.62
C SER A 101 3.93 22.38 9.85
N GLN A 102 3.65 23.69 9.85
CA GLN A 102 4.63 24.69 10.28
C GLN A 102 4.55 24.81 11.79
N TYR A 103 5.58 24.32 12.49
CA TYR A 103 5.68 24.46 13.94
C TYR A 103 6.04 25.90 14.32
N GLU A 104 6.97 26.53 13.60
CA GLU A 104 7.40 27.92 13.85
C GLU A 104 7.80 28.65 12.57
N THR A 105 7.75 29.99 12.61
CA THR A 105 8.34 30.84 11.57
C THR A 105 9.79 31.12 11.90
N VAL A 106 10.69 30.99 10.93
CA VAL A 106 12.09 31.40 11.12
C VAL A 106 12.12 32.93 11.28
N PRO A 107 12.63 33.49 12.40
CA PRO A 107 12.64 34.93 12.63
C PRO A 107 13.51 35.65 11.60
N GLN A 108 13.14 36.90 11.28
CA GLN A 108 13.96 37.77 10.41
C GLN A 108 15.35 37.97 11.00
N GLN A 109 16.38 37.78 10.19
CA GLN A 109 17.77 38.02 10.56
C GLN A 109 18.21 39.42 10.09
N THR A 110 18.91 40.16 10.95
CA THR A 110 19.49 41.46 10.61
C THR A 110 21.01 41.41 10.82
N THR A 111 21.77 41.80 9.80
CA THR A 111 23.23 41.84 9.86
C THR A 111 23.76 43.25 9.57
N ILE A 112 25.00 43.49 9.96
CA ILE A 112 25.76 44.69 9.60
C ILE A 112 26.81 44.23 8.58
N GLU A 113 26.87 44.92 7.44
CA GLU A 113 27.92 44.72 6.43
C GLU A 113 29.29 44.94 7.06
N ASP A 114 30.23 44.03 6.79
CA ASP A 114 31.55 43.96 7.45
C ASP A 114 31.52 43.76 8.98
N GLY A 115 30.37 43.37 9.52
CA GLY A 115 30.21 42.98 10.93
C GLY A 115 30.57 41.52 11.21
N PRO A 116 30.53 41.11 12.49
CA PRO A 116 30.70 39.71 12.88
C PRO A 116 29.61 38.81 12.28
N SER A 117 29.96 37.55 11.98
CA SER A 117 28.98 36.56 11.51
C SER A 117 27.91 36.28 12.58
N ILE A 118 26.66 36.15 12.15
CA ILE A 118 25.57 35.60 12.96
C ILE A 118 25.45 34.09 12.70
N VAL A 119 25.08 33.32 13.72
CA VAL A 119 24.76 31.90 13.60
C VAL A 119 23.28 31.73 13.88
N VAL A 120 22.57 31.19 12.90
CA VAL A 120 21.17 30.77 13.07
C VAL A 120 21.18 29.28 13.35
N ASP A 121 20.83 28.92 14.56
CA ASP A 121 20.65 27.52 14.96
C ASP A 121 19.18 27.15 14.77
N LEU A 122 18.91 26.31 13.76
CA LEU A 122 17.57 25.80 13.49
C LEU A 122 17.36 24.55 14.33
N GLN A 123 16.85 24.75 15.54
CA GLN A 123 16.46 23.66 16.42
C GLN A 123 15.17 23.03 15.89
N ILE A 124 15.30 21.88 15.23
CA ILE A 124 14.17 20.97 14.96
C ILE A 124 13.86 20.24 16.27
N THR A 125 12.79 20.64 16.96
CA THR A 125 12.23 19.90 18.11
C THR A 125 11.18 18.91 17.62
#